data_AF-A0A1T1I7U3-F1
#
_entry.id   AF-A0A1T1I7U3-F1
#
_cell.length_a   1.000
_cell.length_b   1.000
_cell.length_c   1.000
_cell.angle_alpha   90.00
_cell.angle_beta   90.00
_cell.angle_gamma   90.00
#
_symmetry.space_group_name_H-M   'P 1'
#
loop_
_entity.id
_entity.type
_entity.pdbx_description
1 polymer ?
#
loop_
_entity_poly.entity_id
_entity_poly.type
_entity_poly.pdbx_seq_one_letter_code
_entity_poly.pdbx_strand_id
1 'polypeptide(L)'
;MLKGLALTPPVLGRISIGKVVERNGKRLPEKDDQFTITSQVQSRDGWLLHPLNDELRQSKEDKLRSIPIRLLFNEPELNFRADYTLFDRQSGRPLCVGNGETCKRAAQDGIQSLPCPSPDACPLAKGGACKPYGRLNVIIGDEDSLGSFVFRTTGFNSIRTLAARLHYFQAISGNRLACLPLELRLRGKSTRQSHGTPIFYVDITIRAGMDMSEALQKASELDTQRQTAGFDQRALDDAARRGFGNGAFEDSEEDSHVVIEEFFVNSEPASTSSQDESQPAPNSLAGKLEALTSQAH
;
A
#
# COMPACT_ATOMS: atom_id res chain seq x y z
N MET A 1 -17.53 25.59 -3.31
CA MET A 1 -16.73 24.38 -3.00
C MET A 1 -17.38 23.69 -1.81
N LEU A 2 -17.58 22.37 -1.87
CA LEU A 2 -18.15 21.60 -0.75
C LEU A 2 -17.19 21.68 0.44
N LYS A 3 -17.67 22.18 1.58
CA LYS A 3 -16.90 22.14 2.83
C LYS A 3 -16.85 20.69 3.32
N GLY A 4 -15.70 20.23 3.79
CA GLY A 4 -15.55 18.86 4.31
C GLY A 4 -15.10 17.82 3.28
N LEU A 5 -14.87 18.19 2.01
CA LEU A 5 -14.42 17.27 0.97
C LEU A 5 -12.89 17.29 0.85
N ALA A 6 -12.23 16.17 1.15
CA ALA A 6 -10.81 16.00 0.85
C ALA A 6 -10.57 16.06 -0.66
N LEU A 7 -9.63 16.90 -1.09
CA LEU A 7 -9.17 16.94 -2.47
C LEU A 7 -7.93 16.06 -2.58
N THR A 8 -8.13 14.83 -3.05
CA THR A 8 -7.07 13.86 -3.31
C THR A 8 -6.68 13.88 -4.80
N PRO A 9 -5.46 13.45 -5.16
CA PRO A 9 -5.10 13.25 -6.57
C PRO A 9 -6.14 12.36 -7.27
N PRO A 10 -6.57 12.68 -8.50
CA PRO A 10 -7.43 11.80 -9.28
C PRO A 10 -6.79 10.43 -9.40
N VAL A 11 -7.51 9.40 -8.97
CA VAL A 11 -7.06 8.02 -9.16
C VAL A 11 -7.41 7.63 -10.60
N LEU A 12 -6.53 6.88 -11.27
CA LEU A 12 -6.71 6.30 -12.60
C LEU A 12 -6.85 4.78 -12.50
N GLY A 13 -6.13 4.19 -11.55
CA GLY A 13 -6.10 2.76 -11.31
C GLY A 13 -5.54 2.40 -9.95
N ARG A 14 -5.43 1.10 -9.70
CA ARG A 14 -5.02 0.52 -8.42
C ARG A 14 -3.79 -0.34 -8.64
N ILE A 15 -2.94 -0.40 -7.61
CA ILE A 15 -1.84 -1.35 -7.52
C ILE A 15 -2.15 -2.27 -6.33
N SER A 16 -2.09 -3.58 -6.52
CA SER A 16 -2.25 -4.58 -5.45
C SER A 16 -1.09 -5.58 -5.45
N ILE A 17 -0.90 -6.24 -4.31
CA ILE A 17 0.09 -7.33 -4.10
C ILE A 17 -0.60 -8.58 -3.51
N GLY A 18 -1.76 -8.89 -4.06
CA GLY A 18 -2.66 -9.92 -3.56
C GLY A 18 -3.88 -10.06 -4.46
N LYS A 19 -4.55 -11.19 -4.35
CA LYS A 19 -5.78 -11.52 -5.08
C LYS A 19 -6.81 -12.09 -4.13
N VAL A 20 -8.08 -11.96 -4.49
CA VAL A 20 -9.16 -12.65 -3.79
C VAL A 20 -9.32 -14.03 -4.41
N VAL A 21 -9.20 -15.08 -3.60
CA VAL A 21 -9.42 -16.47 -4.01
C VAL A 21 -10.66 -17.03 -3.35
N GLU A 22 -11.43 -17.84 -4.06
CA GLU A 22 -12.54 -18.56 -3.44
C GLU A 22 -12.04 -19.90 -2.92
N ARG A 23 -12.21 -20.15 -1.61
CA ARG A 23 -11.96 -21.46 -0.99
C ARG A 23 -13.18 -21.83 -0.17
N ASN A 24 -13.75 -23.00 -0.42
CA ASN A 24 -14.94 -23.51 0.28
C ASN A 24 -16.14 -22.55 0.27
N GLY A 25 -16.41 -21.89 -0.86
CA GLY A 25 -17.50 -20.93 -1.00
C GLY A 25 -17.29 -19.59 -0.26
N LYS A 26 -16.09 -19.36 0.31
CA LYS A 26 -15.69 -18.10 0.94
C LYS A 26 -14.60 -17.42 0.11
N ARG A 27 -14.79 -16.14 -0.22
CA ARG A 27 -13.80 -15.30 -0.92
C ARG A 27 -12.76 -14.76 0.06
N LEU A 28 -11.55 -15.30 0.05
CA LEU A 28 -10.45 -14.99 0.95
C LEU A 28 -9.35 -14.16 0.26
N PRO A 29 -8.77 -13.15 0.94
CA PRO A 29 -7.59 -12.47 0.42
C PRO A 29 -6.36 -13.39 0.53
N GLU A 30 -5.68 -13.58 -0.59
CA GLU A 30 -4.41 -14.31 -0.70
C GLU A 30 -3.30 -13.33 -1.08
N LYS A 31 -2.21 -13.34 -0.32
CA LYS A 31 -1.02 -12.55 -0.65
C LYS A 31 -0.38 -13.13 -1.91
N ASP A 32 -0.06 -12.26 -2.85
CA ASP A 32 0.59 -12.65 -4.10
C ASP A 32 2.07 -12.21 -4.07
N ASP A 33 2.89 -12.81 -4.91
CA ASP A 33 4.32 -12.48 -5.04
C ASP A 33 4.63 -11.62 -6.28
N GLN A 34 3.60 -10.97 -6.82
CA GLN A 34 3.66 -10.03 -7.93
C GLN A 34 2.72 -8.85 -7.69
N PHE A 35 2.98 -7.75 -8.40
CA PHE A 35 2.04 -6.66 -8.52
C PHE A 35 0.92 -7.02 -9.50
N THR A 36 -0.24 -6.41 -9.30
CA THR A 36 -1.32 -6.34 -10.29
C THR A 36 -1.76 -4.90 -10.42
N ILE A 37 -1.91 -4.42 -11.66
CA ILE A 37 -2.39 -3.06 -11.95
C ILE A 37 -3.79 -3.17 -12.55
N THR A 38 -4.76 -2.52 -11.93
CA THR A 38 -6.16 -2.53 -12.39
C THR A 38 -6.66 -1.12 -12.65
N SER A 39 -7.65 -1.01 -13.53
CA SER A 39 -8.44 0.21 -13.69
C SER A 39 -9.36 0.43 -12.48
N GLN A 40 -10.14 1.51 -12.50
CA GLN A 40 -11.22 1.74 -11.54
C GLN A 40 -12.55 1.07 -11.91
N VAL A 41 -12.55 0.22 -12.95
CA VAL A 41 -13.75 -0.51 -13.35
C VAL A 41 -13.76 -1.89 -12.67
N GLN A 42 -14.81 -2.16 -11.90
CA GLN A 42 -15.05 -3.46 -11.30
C GLN A 42 -16.19 -4.18 -12.03
N SER A 43 -15.92 -5.39 -12.51
CA SER A 43 -16.91 -6.31 -13.07
C SER A 43 -17.34 -7.35 -12.01
N ARG A 44 -18.25 -8.26 -12.38
CA ARG A 44 -18.65 -9.39 -11.51
C ARG A 44 -17.48 -10.30 -11.15
N ASP A 45 -16.49 -10.40 -12.04
CA ASP A 45 -15.33 -11.29 -11.90
C ASP A 45 -14.15 -10.61 -11.20
N GLY A 46 -14.27 -9.31 -10.86
CA GLY A 46 -13.26 -8.54 -10.15
C GLY A 46 -12.87 -7.25 -10.87
N TRP A 47 -11.73 -6.69 -10.48
CA TRP A 47 -11.21 -5.47 -11.08
C TRP A 47 -10.66 -5.73 -12.48
N LEU A 48 -11.05 -4.89 -13.45
CA LEU A 48 -10.53 -4.98 -14.81
C LEU A 48 -9.06 -4.58 -14.84
N LEU A 49 -8.21 -5.42 -15.44
CA LEU A 49 -6.77 -5.15 -15.58
C LEU A 49 -6.53 -3.88 -16.40
N HIS A 50 -5.55 -3.10 -15.96
CA HIS A 50 -5.08 -1.94 -16.71
C HIS A 50 -4.08 -2.39 -17.79
N PRO A 51 -4.01 -1.78 -18.99
CA PRO A 51 -3.03 -2.13 -20.03
C PRO A 51 -1.57 -2.22 -19.52
N LEU A 52 -1.17 -1.25 -18.69
CA LEU A 52 0.12 -1.24 -17.99
C LEU A 52 0.45 -2.51 -17.18
N ASN A 53 -0.53 -3.30 -16.76
CA ASN A 53 -0.30 -4.58 -16.08
C ASN A 53 0.49 -5.57 -16.95
N ASP A 54 0.26 -5.53 -18.25
CA ASP A 54 0.89 -6.43 -19.21
C ASP A 54 2.10 -5.75 -19.87
N GLU A 55 2.02 -4.45 -20.19
CA GLU A 55 3.10 -3.69 -20.82
C GLU A 55 4.37 -3.61 -19.96
N LEU A 56 4.22 -3.57 -18.64
CA LEU A 56 5.37 -3.53 -17.72
C LEU A 56 6.00 -4.89 -17.47
N ARG A 57 5.44 -5.98 -18.02
CA ARG A 57 6.04 -7.31 -17.94
C ARG A 57 7.02 -7.51 -19.10
N GLN A 58 8.13 -8.18 -18.82
CA GLN A 58 9.11 -8.54 -19.86
C GLN A 58 8.53 -9.59 -20.83
N SER A 59 7.69 -10.49 -20.30
CA SER A 59 6.89 -11.44 -21.08
C SER A 59 5.53 -11.66 -20.42
N LYS A 60 4.56 -12.22 -21.15
CA LYS A 60 3.21 -12.50 -20.62
C LYS A 60 3.20 -13.47 -19.43
N GLU A 61 4.23 -14.30 -19.30
CA GLU A 61 4.35 -15.26 -18.19
C GLU A 61 5.17 -14.71 -17.01
N ASP A 62 5.86 -13.58 -17.18
CA ASP A 62 6.70 -13.01 -16.13
C ASP A 62 5.89 -12.31 -15.06
N LYS A 63 6.28 -12.55 -13.80
CA LYS A 63 5.72 -11.85 -12.64
C LYS A 63 6.14 -10.38 -12.64
N LEU A 64 5.17 -9.48 -12.56
CA LEU A 64 5.43 -8.05 -12.40
C LEU A 64 6.00 -7.79 -10.99
N ARG A 65 7.32 -7.63 -10.86
CA ARG A 65 8.00 -7.43 -9.56
C ARG A 65 8.52 -6.02 -9.34
N SER A 66 8.56 -5.19 -10.38
CA SER A 66 8.81 -3.76 -10.25
C SER A 66 7.88 -2.94 -11.13
N ILE A 67 7.60 -1.72 -10.68
CA ILE A 67 6.80 -0.74 -11.43
C ILE A 67 7.58 0.57 -11.42
N PRO A 68 8.05 1.08 -12.56
CA PRO A 68 8.62 2.43 -12.65
C PRO A 68 7.55 3.45 -12.25
N ILE A 69 7.89 4.32 -11.30
CA ILE A 69 6.97 5.33 -10.80
C ILE A 69 7.58 6.73 -10.84
N ARG A 70 6.71 7.73 -10.78
CA ARG A 70 7.02 9.10 -10.38
C ARG A 70 6.10 9.49 -9.22
N LEU A 71 6.47 10.54 -8.49
CA LEU A 71 5.66 11.11 -7.42
C LEU A 71 5.13 12.46 -7.86
N LEU A 72 3.94 12.81 -7.37
CA LEU A 72 3.28 14.07 -7.74
C LEU A 72 3.81 15.23 -6.89
N PHE A 73 4.15 14.96 -5.63
CA PHE A 73 4.53 15.96 -4.64
C PHE A 73 5.96 15.77 -4.14
N ASN A 74 6.59 16.86 -3.70
CA ASN A 74 7.89 16.76 -3.02
C ASN A 74 7.74 16.34 -1.55
N GLU A 75 6.60 16.63 -0.92
CA GLU A 75 6.31 16.17 0.44
C GLU A 75 5.91 14.67 0.49
N PRO A 76 6.60 13.85 1.31
CA PRO A 76 6.28 12.44 1.49
C PRO A 76 4.83 12.17 1.86
N GLU A 77 4.26 12.92 2.80
CA GLU A 77 2.93 12.72 3.35
C GLU A 77 1.81 13.05 2.35
N LEU A 78 2.07 13.89 1.35
CA LEU A 78 1.11 14.13 0.27
C LEU A 78 1.02 12.93 -0.69
N ASN A 79 2.12 12.18 -0.83
CA ASN A 79 2.16 10.98 -1.65
C ASN A 79 1.74 9.72 -0.88
N PHE A 80 2.21 9.56 0.36
CA PHE A 80 1.98 8.39 1.20
C PHE A 80 1.45 8.77 2.58
N ARG A 81 0.20 8.38 2.85
CA ARG A 81 -0.45 8.61 4.14
C ARG A 81 -0.61 7.29 4.86
N ALA A 82 -0.22 7.25 6.13
CA ALA A 82 -0.29 6.07 6.95
C ALA A 82 -0.90 6.42 8.32
N ASP A 83 -2.11 5.94 8.55
CA ASP A 83 -2.87 6.21 9.77
C ASP A 83 -3.33 4.89 10.41
N TYR A 84 -3.72 4.94 11.68
CA TYR A 84 -4.51 3.89 12.30
C TYR A 84 -5.98 4.13 11.98
N THR A 85 -6.60 3.18 11.27
CA THR A 85 -8.00 3.27 10.85
C THR A 85 -8.82 2.13 11.43
N LEU A 86 -9.95 2.50 12.04
CA LEU A 86 -11.02 1.60 12.41
C LEU A 86 -12.13 1.74 11.37
N PHE A 87 -12.38 0.68 10.62
CA PHE A 87 -13.48 0.64 9.65
C PHE A 87 -14.72 0.00 10.26
N ASP A 88 -15.89 0.48 9.85
CA ASP A 88 -17.15 -0.19 10.11
C ASP A 88 -17.25 -1.46 9.26
N ARG A 89 -17.65 -2.57 9.87
CA ARG A 89 -17.67 -3.88 9.20
C ARG A 89 -18.75 -4.01 8.14
N GLN A 90 -19.86 -3.30 8.30
CA GLN A 90 -21.02 -3.41 7.42
C GLN A 90 -20.90 -2.48 6.24
N SER A 91 -20.52 -1.23 6.51
CA SER A 91 -20.47 -0.16 5.52
C SER A 91 -19.10 0.07 4.94
N GLY A 92 -18.01 -0.46 5.53
CA GLY A 92 -16.63 -0.24 5.05
C GLY A 92 -16.10 1.16 5.32
N ARG A 93 -16.90 2.04 5.92
CA ARG A 93 -16.56 3.44 6.16
C ARG A 93 -15.62 3.58 7.36
N PRO A 94 -14.68 4.54 7.36
CA PRO A 94 -13.87 4.82 8.53
C PRO A 94 -14.74 5.38 9.67
N LEU A 95 -14.73 4.70 10.81
CA LEU A 95 -15.32 5.17 12.06
C LEU A 95 -14.33 6.05 12.84
N CYS A 96 -13.04 5.76 12.71
CA CYS A 96 -11.99 6.50 13.40
C CYS A 96 -10.69 6.43 12.59
N VAL A 97 -10.05 7.57 12.37
CA VAL A 97 -8.72 7.68 11.76
C VAL A 97 -7.83 8.46 12.71
N GLY A 98 -6.68 7.91 13.09
CA GLY A 98 -5.77 8.57 14.03
C GLY A 98 -4.32 8.19 13.85
N ASN A 99 -3.44 8.94 14.48
CA ASN A 99 -1.98 8.78 14.36
C ASN A 99 -1.32 8.16 15.60
N GLY A 100 -2.12 7.68 16.57
CA GLY A 100 -1.61 7.17 17.85
C GLY A 100 -1.41 8.24 18.92
N GLU A 101 -1.75 9.50 18.62
CA GLU A 101 -1.81 10.61 19.59
C GLU A 101 -3.18 11.30 19.58
N THR A 102 -3.69 11.57 18.37
CA THR A 102 -5.02 12.16 18.14
C THR A 102 -5.77 11.37 17.06
N CYS A 103 -7.09 11.45 17.06
CA CYS A 103 -7.94 10.84 16.04
C CYS A 103 -9.14 11.72 15.70
N LYS A 104 -9.61 11.59 14.46
CA LYS A 104 -10.93 12.03 14.02
C LYS A 104 -11.87 10.84 14.08
N ARG A 105 -12.97 10.95 14.83
CA ARG A 105 -13.94 9.87 15.05
C ARG A 105 -15.33 10.29 14.61
N ALA A 106 -16.02 9.44 13.86
CA ALA A 106 -17.43 9.57 13.58
C ALA A 106 -18.23 9.24 14.84
N ALA A 107 -18.91 10.24 15.40
CA ALA A 107 -19.85 10.12 16.50
C ALA A 107 -21.28 10.47 16.01
N GLN A 108 -22.28 10.31 16.87
CA GLN A 108 -23.67 10.65 16.55
C GLN A 108 -23.85 12.13 16.18
N ASP A 109 -23.09 13.01 16.83
CA ASP A 109 -23.11 14.46 16.59
C ASP A 109 -22.13 14.93 15.50
N GLY A 110 -21.67 14.01 14.66
CA GLY A 110 -20.69 14.28 13.60
C GLY A 110 -19.26 13.90 13.99
N ILE A 111 -18.29 14.49 13.29
CA ILE A 111 -16.88 14.11 13.44
C ILE A 111 -16.23 14.91 14.57
N GLN A 112 -15.63 14.20 15.51
CA GLN A 112 -14.97 14.79 16.69
C GLN A 112 -13.47 14.49 16.70
N SER A 113 -12.68 15.46 17.13
CA SER A 113 -11.26 15.27 17.42
C SER A 113 -11.06 14.81 18.86
N LEU A 114 -10.44 13.64 19.06
CA LEU A 114 -10.26 13.00 20.36
C LEU A 114 -8.81 12.51 20.53
N PRO A 115 -8.32 12.37 21.78
CA PRO A 115 -7.06 11.66 22.03
C PRO A 115 -7.12 10.22 21.49
N CYS A 116 -6.01 9.76 20.91
CA CYS A 116 -5.85 8.40 20.38
C CYS A 116 -4.76 7.68 21.18
N PRO A 117 -5.09 6.72 22.06
CA PRO A 117 -4.07 6.05 22.88
C PRO A 117 -3.32 4.94 22.13
N SER A 118 -3.22 5.01 20.80
CA SER A 118 -2.81 3.92 19.88
C SER A 118 -3.72 2.67 19.91
N PRO A 119 -3.65 1.77 18.91
CA PRO A 119 -4.49 0.57 18.89
C PRO A 119 -4.36 -0.34 20.12
N ASP A 120 -3.17 -0.44 20.72
CA ASP A 120 -2.92 -1.37 21.83
C ASP A 120 -3.68 -1.01 23.11
N ALA A 121 -3.91 0.29 23.34
CA ALA A 121 -4.64 0.77 24.52
C ALA A 121 -6.01 1.37 24.19
N CYS A 122 -6.45 1.35 22.92
CA CYS A 122 -7.74 1.91 22.52
C CYS A 122 -8.89 0.92 22.80
N PRO A 123 -9.91 1.30 23.60
CA PRO A 123 -11.05 0.43 23.88
C PRO A 123 -11.86 0.02 22.64
N LEU A 124 -11.81 0.83 21.57
CA LEU A 124 -12.47 0.55 20.29
C LEU A 124 -11.65 -0.36 19.37
N ALA A 125 -10.36 -0.53 19.64
CA ALA A 125 -9.46 -1.35 18.84
C ALA A 125 -9.43 -2.83 19.28
N LYS A 126 -10.28 -3.21 20.25
CA LYS A 126 -10.40 -4.59 20.76
C LYS A 126 -10.45 -5.61 19.62
N GLY A 127 -9.66 -6.68 19.75
CA GLY A 127 -9.57 -7.72 18.73
C GLY A 127 -8.89 -7.30 17.43
N GLY A 128 -8.07 -6.25 17.45
CA GLY A 128 -7.31 -5.78 16.28
C GLY A 128 -8.20 -5.09 15.23
N ALA A 129 -9.29 -4.46 15.66
CA ALA A 129 -10.24 -3.80 14.78
C ALA A 129 -9.68 -2.50 14.18
N CYS A 130 -8.79 -1.81 14.90
CA CYS A 130 -8.05 -0.66 14.40
C CYS A 130 -6.71 -1.12 13.85
N LYS A 131 -6.45 -0.88 12.55
CA LYS A 131 -5.25 -1.37 11.85
C LYS A 131 -4.47 -0.20 11.25
N PRO A 132 -3.13 -0.30 11.12
CA PRO A 132 -2.39 0.63 10.29
C PRO A 132 -2.88 0.50 8.84
N TYR A 133 -3.06 1.62 8.16
CA TYR A 133 -3.56 1.71 6.80
C TYR A 133 -2.78 2.75 6.01
N GLY A 134 -2.00 2.25 5.05
CA GLY A 134 -1.18 3.06 4.14
C GLY A 134 -1.86 3.26 2.79
N ARG A 135 -1.85 4.49 2.29
CA ARG A 135 -2.32 4.89 0.95
C ARG A 135 -1.22 5.64 0.24
N LEU A 136 -0.62 4.99 -0.76
CA LEU A 136 0.43 5.55 -1.61
C LEU A 136 -0.17 5.92 -2.97
N ASN A 137 -0.04 7.17 -3.38
CA ASN A 137 -0.40 7.63 -4.72
C ASN A 137 0.88 7.85 -5.53
N VAL A 138 0.95 7.24 -6.71
CA VAL A 138 2.11 7.29 -7.61
C VAL A 138 1.65 7.54 -9.03
N ILE A 139 2.52 8.06 -9.88
CA ILE A 139 2.27 8.19 -11.32
C ILE A 139 2.99 7.03 -12.01
N ILE A 140 2.31 6.37 -12.96
CA ILE A 140 2.90 5.35 -13.84
C ILE A 140 2.75 5.84 -15.28
N GLY A 141 3.84 5.81 -16.05
CA GLY A 141 3.83 6.32 -17.43
C GLY A 141 3.71 7.85 -17.50
N ASP A 142 3.34 8.37 -18.67
CA ASP A 142 3.32 9.81 -18.98
C ASP A 142 1.98 10.29 -19.59
N GLU A 143 0.94 9.46 -19.60
CA GLU A 143 -0.35 9.78 -20.24
C GLU A 143 -1.13 10.91 -19.53
N ASP A 144 -1.14 10.89 -18.19
CA ASP A 144 -1.77 11.93 -17.36
C ASP A 144 -0.77 12.36 -16.29
N SER A 145 -0.44 13.66 -16.29
CA SER A 145 0.56 14.25 -15.39
C SER A 145 0.06 14.49 -13.97
N LEU A 146 -1.25 14.51 -13.76
CA LEU A 146 -1.89 14.77 -12.45
C LEU A 146 -2.71 13.57 -11.94
N GLY A 147 -3.00 12.60 -12.80
CA GLY A 147 -3.62 11.33 -12.43
C GLY A 147 -2.63 10.39 -11.71
N SER A 148 -3.17 9.51 -10.87
CA SER A 148 -2.39 8.66 -9.98
C SER A 148 -2.91 7.23 -9.89
N PHE A 149 -2.02 6.29 -9.57
CA PHE A 149 -2.35 4.93 -9.20
C PHE A 149 -2.20 4.80 -7.68
N VAL A 150 -3.21 4.20 -7.05
CA VAL A 150 -3.25 4.04 -5.60
C VAL A 150 -2.83 2.63 -5.18
N PHE A 151 -1.84 2.56 -4.29
CA PHE A 151 -1.45 1.34 -3.58
C PHE A 151 -1.92 1.43 -2.12
N ARG A 152 -2.78 0.50 -1.72
CA ARG A 152 -3.32 0.39 -0.36
C ARG A 152 -2.70 -0.79 0.37
N THR A 153 -2.37 -0.62 1.65
CA THR A 153 -1.80 -1.72 2.43
C THR A 153 -2.05 -1.58 3.93
N THR A 154 -2.27 -2.71 4.60
CA THR A 154 -2.21 -2.82 6.07
C THR A 154 -0.89 -3.43 6.55
N GLY A 155 0.01 -3.76 5.62
CA GLY A 155 1.27 -4.44 5.91
C GLY A 155 2.28 -3.50 6.56
N PHE A 156 2.55 -3.70 7.84
CA PHE A 156 3.52 -2.90 8.60
C PHE A 156 4.91 -2.81 7.93
N ASN A 157 5.37 -3.89 7.30
CA ASN A 157 6.66 -3.90 6.58
C ASN A 157 6.64 -2.96 5.37
N SER A 158 5.56 -2.92 4.59
CA SER A 158 5.41 -1.97 3.48
C SER A 158 5.32 -0.55 4.03
N ILE A 159 4.43 -0.30 4.99
CA ILE A 159 4.21 1.05 5.55
C ILE A 159 5.50 1.66 6.07
N ARG A 160 6.22 0.96 6.95
CA ARG A 160 7.48 1.44 7.52
C ARG A 160 8.53 1.71 6.44
N THR A 161 8.66 0.80 5.48
CA THR A 161 9.69 0.91 4.43
C THR A 161 9.39 2.08 3.50
N LEU A 162 8.14 2.20 3.04
CA LEU A 162 7.70 3.29 2.16
C LEU A 162 7.88 4.65 2.83
N ALA A 163 7.41 4.82 4.06
CA ALA A 163 7.56 6.07 4.79
C ALA A 163 9.04 6.47 4.93
N ALA A 164 9.89 5.56 5.43
CA ALA A 164 11.32 5.85 5.59
C ALA A 164 12.01 6.19 4.27
N ARG A 165 11.73 5.43 3.20
CA ARG A 165 12.31 5.67 1.87
C ARG A 165 11.92 7.05 1.33
N LEU A 166 10.65 7.42 1.42
CA LEU A 166 10.18 8.71 0.91
C LEU A 166 10.86 9.88 1.63
N HIS A 167 10.92 9.85 2.96
CA HIS A 167 11.63 10.88 3.74
C HIS A 167 13.12 10.96 3.41
N TYR A 168 13.78 9.81 3.30
CA TYR A 168 15.21 9.79 2.97
C TYR A 168 15.46 10.30 1.55
N PHE A 169 14.65 9.89 0.58
CA PHE A 169 14.74 10.38 -0.79
C PHE A 169 14.47 11.87 -0.91
N GLN A 170 13.49 12.41 -0.17
CA GLN A 170 13.27 13.85 -0.10
C GLN A 170 14.51 14.58 0.44
N ALA A 171 15.09 14.08 1.55
CA ALA A 171 16.23 14.71 2.19
C ALA A 171 17.47 14.72 1.28
N ILE A 172 17.85 13.57 0.71
CA ILE A 172 19.06 13.47 -0.12
C ILE A 172 18.91 14.15 -1.48
N SER A 173 17.68 14.30 -1.99
CA SER A 173 17.44 15.01 -3.25
C SER A 173 17.40 16.53 -3.10
N GLY A 174 17.41 17.06 -1.88
CA GLY A 174 17.25 18.49 -1.63
C GLY A 174 15.81 18.96 -1.92
N ASN A 175 14.83 18.19 -1.44
CA ASN A 175 13.39 18.45 -1.64
C ASN A 175 12.97 18.39 -3.13
N ARG A 176 13.45 17.40 -3.88
CA ARG A 176 13.11 17.13 -5.29
C ARG A 176 12.53 15.73 -5.49
N LEU A 177 11.78 15.25 -4.50
CA LEU A 177 11.22 13.89 -4.48
C LEU A 177 10.34 13.60 -5.72
N ALA A 178 9.56 14.57 -6.20
CA ALA A 178 8.73 14.44 -7.40
C ALA A 178 9.53 14.31 -8.71
N CYS A 179 10.82 14.64 -8.68
CA CYS A 179 11.72 14.57 -9.84
C CYS A 179 12.61 13.31 -9.82
N LEU A 180 12.60 12.54 -8.73
CA LEU A 180 13.43 11.34 -8.63
C LEU A 180 12.91 10.22 -9.55
N PRO A 181 13.79 9.54 -10.30
CA PRO A 181 13.41 8.35 -11.06
C PRO A 181 13.31 7.14 -10.10
N LEU A 182 12.10 6.87 -9.64
CA LEU A 182 11.82 5.82 -8.66
C LEU A 182 11.15 4.60 -9.31
N GLU A 183 11.14 3.48 -8.58
CA GLU A 183 10.33 2.31 -8.87
C GLU A 183 9.83 1.65 -7.57
N LEU A 184 8.63 1.09 -7.62
CA LEU A 184 8.14 0.15 -6.62
C LEU A 184 8.80 -1.21 -6.85
N ARG A 185 9.23 -1.87 -5.78
CA ARG A 185 9.78 -3.23 -5.82
C ARG A 185 9.11 -4.12 -4.79
N LEU A 186 8.80 -5.35 -5.21
CA LEU A 186 8.43 -6.41 -4.29
C LEU A 186 9.66 -7.04 -3.65
N ARG A 187 9.67 -7.08 -2.32
CA ARG A 187 10.73 -7.70 -1.52
C ARG A 187 10.15 -8.86 -0.72
N GLY A 188 10.86 -10.00 -0.74
CA GLY A 188 10.55 -11.14 0.12
C GLY A 188 11.27 -11.04 1.46
N LYS A 189 10.61 -11.44 2.54
CA LYS A 189 11.22 -11.65 3.86
C LYS A 189 10.57 -12.86 4.52
N SER A 190 11.30 -13.60 5.35
CA SER A 190 10.71 -14.54 6.31
C SER A 190 10.83 -13.96 7.71
N THR A 191 9.79 -14.13 8.52
CA THR A 191 9.77 -13.66 9.92
C THR A 191 9.41 -14.81 10.84
N ARG A 192 9.74 -14.68 12.13
CA ARG A 192 9.34 -15.66 13.14
C ARG A 192 7.82 -15.82 13.22
N GLN A 193 7.08 -14.71 13.01
CA GLN A 193 5.62 -14.69 12.96
C GLN A 193 5.03 -15.33 11.70
N SER A 194 5.80 -15.48 10.62
CA SER A 194 5.35 -16.17 9.40
C SER A 194 5.69 -17.66 9.39
N HIS A 195 6.20 -18.21 10.49
CA HIS A 195 6.60 -19.63 10.60
C HIS A 195 7.51 -20.11 9.44
N GLY A 196 8.35 -19.21 8.92
CA GLY A 196 9.24 -19.48 7.79
C GLY A 196 8.61 -19.26 6.40
N THR A 197 7.30 -19.08 6.28
CA THR A 197 6.63 -18.76 5.01
C THR A 197 7.11 -17.38 4.50
N PRO A 198 7.51 -17.26 3.22
CA PRO A 198 7.86 -15.99 2.62
C PRO A 198 6.69 -15.01 2.68
N ILE A 199 6.96 -13.79 3.15
CA ILE A 199 6.04 -12.65 3.08
C ILE A 199 6.61 -11.60 2.13
N PHE A 200 5.76 -11.06 1.28
CA PHE A 200 6.12 -9.99 0.36
C PHE A 200 5.67 -8.63 0.90
N TYR A 201 6.49 -7.62 0.68
CA TYR A 201 6.19 -6.22 1.02
C TYR A 201 6.71 -5.30 -0.09
N VAL A 202 6.18 -4.09 -0.14
CA VAL A 202 6.54 -3.08 -1.14
C VAL A 202 7.62 -2.16 -0.59
N ASP A 203 8.67 -1.95 -1.38
CA ASP A 203 9.77 -1.03 -1.16
C ASP A 203 9.79 0.01 -2.31
N ILE A 204 10.36 1.18 -2.06
CA ILE A 204 10.64 2.19 -3.09
C ILE A 204 12.16 2.29 -3.24
N THR A 205 12.65 2.18 -4.46
CA THR A 205 14.06 2.39 -4.79
C THR A 205 14.22 3.32 -5.97
N ILE A 206 15.44 3.78 -6.24
CA ILE A 206 15.80 4.30 -7.56
C ILE A 206 15.61 3.20 -8.62
N ARG A 207 15.38 3.59 -9.88
CA ARG A 207 15.14 2.59 -10.94
C ARG A 207 16.34 1.66 -11.13
N ALA A 208 16.06 0.45 -11.59
CA ALA A 208 17.08 -0.53 -11.92
C ALA A 208 18.11 0.03 -12.93
N GLY A 209 19.39 -0.26 -12.69
CA GLY A 209 20.48 0.16 -13.59
C GLY A 209 21.00 1.58 -13.39
N MET A 210 20.44 2.36 -12.45
CA MET A 210 20.98 3.66 -12.06
C MET A 210 21.64 3.59 -10.69
N ASP A 211 22.70 4.39 -10.50
CA ASP A 211 23.23 4.69 -9.19
C ASP A 211 22.58 5.94 -8.57
N MET A 212 22.87 6.19 -7.30
CA MET A 212 22.27 7.30 -6.57
C MET A 212 22.71 8.67 -7.12
N SER A 213 23.97 8.81 -7.53
CA SER A 213 24.50 10.08 -8.05
C SER A 213 23.84 10.44 -9.37
N GLU A 214 23.69 9.47 -10.27
CA GLU A 214 22.98 9.61 -11.54
C GLU A 214 21.51 9.97 -11.30
N ALA A 215 20.83 9.30 -10.37
CA ALA A 215 19.43 9.59 -10.04
C ALA A 215 19.24 11.02 -9.50
N LEU A 216 20.17 11.50 -8.67
CA LEU A 216 20.17 12.86 -8.14
C LEU A 216 20.44 13.91 -9.23
N GLN A 217 21.39 13.62 -10.13
CA GLN A 217 21.67 14.49 -11.28
C GLN A 217 20.43 14.62 -12.18
N LYS A 218 19.82 13.49 -12.56
CA LYS A 218 18.58 13.47 -13.36
C LYS A 218 17.44 14.23 -12.69
N ALA A 219 17.30 14.10 -11.37
CA ALA A 219 16.28 14.85 -10.62
C ALA A 219 16.54 16.36 -10.66
N SER A 220 17.80 16.80 -10.60
CA SER A 220 18.17 18.22 -10.72
C SER A 220 17.93 18.77 -12.12
N GLU A 221 18.25 18.00 -13.16
CA GLU A 221 18.00 18.36 -14.55
C GLU A 221 16.50 18.51 -14.83
N LEU A 222 15.70 17.54 -14.38
CA LEU A 222 14.24 17.57 -14.52
C LEU A 222 13.60 18.74 -13.74
N ASP A 223 14.07 19.02 -12.53
CA ASP A 223 13.61 20.17 -11.74
C ASP A 223 13.87 21.50 -12.47
N THR A 224 15.07 21.67 -13.04
CA THR A 224 15.43 22.85 -13.84
C THR A 224 14.56 22.98 -15.09
N GLN A 225 14.34 21.86 -15.79
CA GLN A 225 13.47 21.82 -16.97
C GLN A 225 12.03 22.21 -16.62
N ARG A 226 11.49 21.66 -15.52
CA ARG A 226 10.14 21.96 -15.02
C ARG A 226 9.99 23.44 -14.66
N GLN A 227 10.95 24.00 -13.94
CA GLN A 227 10.95 25.43 -13.59
C GLN A 227 10.98 26.32 -14.84
N THR A 228 11.81 25.97 -15.84
CA THR A 228 11.89 26.69 -17.12
C THR A 228 10.58 26.62 -17.90
N ALA A 229 9.87 25.50 -17.84
CA ALA A 229 8.56 25.31 -18.45
C ALA A 229 7.40 25.97 -17.66
N GLY A 230 7.67 26.55 -16.49
CA GLY A 230 6.66 27.20 -15.65
C GLY A 230 5.90 26.25 -14.72
N PHE A 231 6.41 25.03 -14.48
CA PHE A 231 5.80 24.09 -13.53
C PHE A 231 6.14 24.49 -12.08
N ASP A 232 5.13 24.91 -11.33
CA ASP A 232 5.28 25.31 -9.93
C ASP A 232 4.96 24.15 -8.97
N GLN A 233 6.01 23.41 -8.61
CA GLN A 233 5.92 22.29 -7.68
C GLN A 233 5.51 22.72 -6.26
N ARG A 234 5.92 23.93 -5.82
CA ARG A 234 5.59 24.41 -4.47
C ARG A 234 4.12 24.76 -4.36
N ALA A 235 3.59 25.47 -5.37
CA ALA A 235 2.17 25.78 -5.43
C ALA A 235 1.30 24.51 -5.51
N LEU A 236 1.77 23.47 -6.22
CA LEU A 236 1.12 22.18 -6.30
C LEU A 236 1.06 21.48 -4.92
N ASP A 237 2.19 21.38 -4.23
CA ASP A 237 2.28 20.79 -2.89
C ASP A 237 1.39 21.55 -1.88
N ASP A 238 1.38 22.88 -1.94
CA ASP A 238 0.54 23.73 -1.10
C ASP A 238 -0.96 23.57 -1.39
N ALA A 239 -1.33 23.45 -2.67
CA ALA A 239 -2.70 23.19 -3.07
C ALA A 239 -3.19 21.83 -2.57
N ALA A 240 -2.34 20.80 -2.68
CA ALA A 240 -2.64 19.48 -2.15
C ALA A 240 -2.74 19.46 -0.63
N ARG A 241 -1.82 20.10 0.10
CA ARG A 241 -1.89 20.19 1.57
C ARG A 241 -3.20 20.81 2.04
N ARG A 242 -3.63 21.92 1.43
CA ARG A 242 -4.94 22.53 1.71
C ARG A 242 -6.08 21.60 1.33
N GLY A 243 -5.98 20.95 0.17
CA GLY A 243 -6.94 20.00 -0.36
C GLY A 243 -7.21 18.82 0.57
N PHE A 244 -6.16 18.15 1.04
CA PHE A 244 -6.27 17.07 2.02
C PHE A 244 -6.87 17.56 3.35
N GLY A 245 -6.46 18.75 3.81
CA GLY A 245 -6.95 19.35 5.05
C GLY A 245 -8.45 19.68 5.05
N ASN A 246 -9.10 19.77 3.88
CA ASN A 246 -10.52 20.05 3.77
C ASN A 246 -11.41 18.90 4.27
N GLY A 247 -10.94 17.66 4.20
CA GLY A 247 -11.70 16.48 4.60
C GLY A 247 -11.36 15.97 6.00
N ALA A 248 -12.36 15.38 6.65
CA ALA A 248 -12.13 14.65 7.88
C ALA A 248 -11.70 13.20 7.64
N PHE A 249 -12.24 12.60 6.57
CA PHE A 249 -11.85 11.30 6.04
C PHE A 249 -11.61 11.45 4.54
N GLU A 250 -10.68 10.67 4.01
CA GLU A 250 -10.39 10.63 2.57
C GLU A 250 -11.15 9.52 1.85
N ASP A 251 -11.59 8.47 2.57
CA ASP A 251 -12.22 7.32 1.95
C ASP A 251 -13.61 7.71 1.46
N SER A 252 -13.86 7.48 0.17
CA SER A 252 -15.17 7.66 -0.44
C SER A 252 -16.05 6.43 -0.18
N GLU A 253 -17.37 6.59 -0.36
CA GLU A 253 -18.30 5.46 -0.30
C GLU A 253 -17.94 4.36 -1.32
N GLU A 254 -17.29 4.72 -2.43
CA GLU A 254 -16.89 3.82 -3.51
C GLU A 254 -15.73 2.87 -3.11
N ASP A 255 -14.82 3.31 -2.23
CA ASP A 255 -13.73 2.47 -1.73
C ASP A 255 -14.17 1.49 -0.63
N SER A 256 -15.37 1.68 -0.09
CA SER A 256 -15.86 0.98 1.09
C SER A 256 -16.02 -0.53 0.87
N HIS A 257 -16.48 -0.96 -0.31
CA HIS A 257 -16.61 -2.38 -0.64
C HIS A 257 -15.26 -3.11 -0.65
N VAL A 258 -14.20 -2.44 -1.11
CA VAL A 258 -12.87 -3.04 -1.16
C VAL A 258 -12.24 -3.13 0.21
N VAL A 259 -12.45 -2.12 1.04
CA VAL A 259 -12.06 -2.17 2.44
C VAL A 259 -12.75 -3.35 3.13
N ILE A 260 -14.03 -3.62 2.87
CA ILE A 260 -14.70 -4.78 3.47
C ILE A 260 -14.04 -6.10 3.03
N GLU A 261 -13.81 -6.28 1.72
CA GLU A 261 -13.18 -7.50 1.17
C GLU A 261 -11.73 -7.70 1.65
N GLU A 262 -10.96 -6.62 1.82
CA GLU A 262 -9.57 -6.71 2.27
C GLU A 262 -9.43 -6.86 3.80
N PHE A 263 -10.38 -6.33 4.59
CA PHE A 263 -10.21 -6.18 6.05
C PHE A 263 -10.99 -7.18 6.91
N PHE A 264 -12.16 -7.66 6.46
CA PHE A 264 -13.15 -8.32 7.33
C PHE A 264 -13.47 -9.77 7.02
N VAL A 265 -12.82 -10.40 6.05
CA VAL A 265 -13.07 -11.81 5.75
C VAL A 265 -12.57 -12.78 6.86
N ASN A 266 -11.69 -12.32 7.75
CA ASN A 266 -11.07 -13.17 8.78
C ASN A 266 -11.66 -13.04 10.20
N SER A 267 -12.88 -12.53 10.39
CA SER A 267 -13.50 -12.48 11.73
C SER A 267 -14.57 -13.55 11.94
N GLU A 268 -14.16 -14.82 11.94
CA GLU A 268 -14.81 -15.84 12.79
C GLU A 268 -13.91 -16.07 14.02
N PRO A 269 -14.49 -16.19 15.23
CA PRO A 269 -13.70 -16.46 16.43
C PRO A 269 -13.01 -17.82 16.28
N ALA A 270 -11.74 -17.89 16.66
CA ALA A 270 -10.98 -19.13 16.73
C ALA A 270 -11.76 -20.17 17.55
N SER A 271 -12.43 -21.09 16.87
CA SER A 271 -12.95 -22.31 17.47
C SER A 271 -11.78 -23.26 17.70
N THR A 272 -11.56 -23.56 18.96
CA THR A 272 -10.63 -24.53 19.53
C THR A 272 -10.59 -25.88 18.81
N SER A 273 -9.36 -26.41 18.75
CA SER A 273 -8.94 -27.82 18.71
C SER A 273 -9.32 -28.69 17.52
N SER A 274 -8.32 -29.00 16.70
CA SER A 274 -7.96 -30.39 16.39
C SER A 274 -6.45 -30.49 16.20
N GLN A 275 -5.82 -31.32 17.04
CA GLN A 275 -4.47 -31.82 16.80
C GLN A 275 -4.56 -32.71 15.55
N ASP A 276 -3.78 -32.40 14.52
CA ASP A 276 -3.49 -33.34 13.46
C ASP A 276 -1.97 -33.37 13.32
N GLU A 277 -1.37 -34.46 13.79
CA GLU A 277 0.02 -34.83 13.53
C GLU A 277 0.15 -35.14 12.04
N SER A 278 0.42 -34.14 11.22
CA SER A 278 0.78 -34.35 9.83
C SER A 278 2.25 -34.76 9.73
N GLN A 279 2.52 -36.07 9.56
CA GLN A 279 3.83 -36.56 9.16
C GLN A 279 4.26 -35.94 7.82
N PRO A 280 5.52 -35.49 7.66
CA PRO A 280 5.97 -34.87 6.44
C PRO A 280 6.07 -35.88 5.28
N ALA A 281 5.49 -35.50 4.14
CA ALA A 281 5.53 -36.30 2.91
C ALA A 281 6.99 -36.54 2.43
N PRO A 282 7.29 -37.71 1.85
CA PRO A 282 8.66 -38.18 1.54
C PRO A 282 9.38 -37.37 0.44
N ASN A 283 8.69 -36.42 -0.21
CA ASN A 283 9.27 -35.54 -1.24
C ASN A 283 9.48 -34.09 -0.76
N SER A 284 9.24 -33.80 0.52
CA SER A 284 9.59 -32.50 1.10
C SER A 284 11.11 -32.38 1.28
N LEU A 285 11.61 -31.15 1.20
CA LEU A 285 13.04 -30.85 1.42
C LEU A 285 13.50 -31.30 2.82
N ALA A 286 12.59 -31.29 3.80
CA ALA A 286 12.83 -31.80 5.15
C ALA A 286 13.12 -33.32 5.16
N GLY A 287 12.34 -34.11 4.42
CA GLY A 287 12.58 -35.56 4.30
C GLY A 287 13.89 -35.90 3.57
N LYS A 288 14.32 -35.06 2.61
CA LYS A 288 15.61 -35.22 1.93
C LYS A 288 16.81 -34.88 2.83
N LEU A 289 16.64 -33.95 3.78
CA LEU A 289 17.67 -33.58 4.76
C LEU A 289 17.85 -34.64 5.86
N GLU A 290 16.77 -35.26 6.32
CA GLU A 290 16.84 -36.35 7.32
C GLU A 290 17.50 -37.63 6.77
N ALA A 291 17.23 -37.96 5.50
CA ALA A 291 17.87 -39.08 4.81
C ALA A 291 19.39 -38.88 4.62
N LEU A 292 19.85 -37.63 4.47
CA LEU A 292 21.27 -37.30 4.35
C LEU A 292 21.99 -37.35 5.72
N THR A 293 21.31 -37.04 6.81
CA THR A 293 21.87 -37.16 8.17
C THR A 293 21.90 -38.59 8.71
N SER A 294 21.11 -39.51 8.14
CA SER A 294 21.06 -40.92 8.57
C SER A 294 21.96 -41.86 7.76
N GLN A 295 22.65 -41.37 6.72
CA GLN A 295 23.68 -42.11 5.97
C GLN A 295 25.12 -41.83 6.43
N ALA A 296 25.30 -41.03 7.48
CA ALA A 296 26.60 -40.79 8.10
C ALA A 296 26.73 -41.60 9.40
N HIS A 297 26.76 -42.93 9.28
CA HIS A 297 27.40 -43.82 10.25
C HIS A 297 27.75 -45.16 9.60
#